data_AF-A0A0F9DMK4-F1
#
_entry.id   AF-A0A0F9DMK4-F1
#
_cell.length_a   1.000
_cell.length_b   1.000
_cell.length_c   1.000
_cell.angle_alpha   90.00
_cell.angle_beta   90.00
_cell.angle_gamma   90.00
#
_symmetry.space_group_name_H-M   'P 1'
#
loop_
_entity.id
_entity.type
_entity.pdbx_description
1 polymer ?
#
loop_
_entity_poly.entity_id
_entity_poly.type
_entity_poly.pdbx_seq_one_letter_code
_entity_poly.pdbx_strand_id
1 'polypeptide(L)'
;DDSYIIHYNKDLQGLYEASSGDSFNIYISISQEGVGPDYLPYIILEQFDYLCDEHLAEMYDRMPRDLQGEFDVRSVIHTPHYFQLFSKPFKQGVYQMYTPFNLLENSEVTIGEDLPQSNLVALNIDAQQNYAFDYLGSSETIPVTSDEFYMIKNLALFTDAYDLDEILIQEGFVDLYYGSGTDVVGEEYYSKRFYMDHVVGPIDPPDYWSEISGGTASTWVSTFTFSNSFLTTNEIDVSGTTFYHQLFQLYSADIISQTDINTLFVDSGIQNIQFGVELSDDISIASIKSVGKPYTYELSVQGFPTGEYVESDVYYEVSTSSSGLYANHEETANPLLLNTHYSLEYLSNGSKYLLFYVDQAYVQTNADANDLFMVDFWAFQTFTEGLDYEITEVPEDPFASSITWYYTYSDSPAQFTLHPDFALGSSFTIDYSALRWDIEAGGHSDYIKDATNTINFQPRVRTNISVYYDGQSSELFSILDTVPDNQFSEPNLFNYIYLYTWDGSDEDTKVLTELAYQASYITQDSQTDFLYTINFDEIDDNIGSSEIYLDSYIYIETEYDSTQLKYSLSNTPFNYDYIGTNPAYNQYHITIDINNGQSVLASYDEINFALYVEKIEDNQIYFKDGAINVGSTIDV
;
A
#
# COMPACT_ATOMS: atom_id res chain seq x y z
N ASP A 1 -17.19 47.00 -22.04
CA ASP A 1 -18.62 46.61 -22.11
C ASP A 1 -19.36 46.89 -20.80
N ASP A 2 -18.96 47.94 -20.05
CA ASP A 2 -19.58 48.36 -18.78
C ASP A 2 -19.95 47.21 -17.81
N SER A 3 -19.14 46.15 -17.81
CA SER A 3 -19.30 44.97 -16.97
C SER A 3 -18.43 45.08 -15.73
N TYR A 4 -19.00 44.74 -14.57
CA TYR A 4 -18.28 44.63 -13.31
C TYR A 4 -18.07 43.15 -13.00
N ILE A 5 -16.83 42.76 -12.71
CA ILE A 5 -16.49 41.40 -12.28
C ILE A 5 -16.25 41.44 -10.78
N ILE A 6 -16.92 40.54 -10.05
CA ILE A 6 -16.77 40.37 -8.60
C ILE A 6 -16.08 39.04 -8.38
N HIS A 7 -14.92 39.06 -7.72
CA HIS A 7 -14.22 37.84 -7.28
C HIS A 7 -14.43 37.68 -5.78
N TYR A 8 -14.86 36.48 -5.37
CA TYR A 8 -15.01 36.10 -3.97
C TYR A 8 -14.34 34.74 -3.76
N ASN A 9 -13.43 34.66 -2.79
CA ASN A 9 -12.77 33.43 -2.38
C ASN A 9 -12.87 33.34 -0.85
N LYS A 10 -13.20 32.16 -0.34
CA LYS A 10 -13.32 31.88 1.08
C LYS A 10 -12.83 30.47 1.36
N ASP A 11 -12.04 30.33 2.43
CA ASP A 11 -11.67 29.03 2.97
C ASP A 11 -12.89 28.37 3.61
N LEU A 12 -13.38 27.29 2.99
CA LEU A 12 -14.50 26.51 3.46
C LEU A 12 -14.08 25.51 4.55
N GLN A 13 -12.82 25.09 4.56
CA GLN A 13 -12.26 24.15 5.55
C GLN A 13 -12.17 24.82 6.92
N GLY A 14 -11.60 26.02 6.99
CA GLY A 14 -11.56 26.78 8.24
C GLY A 14 -12.95 27.17 8.77
N LEU A 15 -13.96 27.32 7.90
CA LEU A 15 -15.35 27.53 8.32
C LEU A 15 -16.00 26.25 8.86
N TYR A 16 -15.70 25.10 8.24
CA TYR A 16 -16.14 23.78 8.70
C TYR A 16 -15.57 23.47 10.09
N GLU A 17 -14.25 23.63 10.27
CA GLU A 17 -13.54 23.38 11.55
C GLU A 17 -14.02 24.29 12.69
N ALA A 18 -14.43 25.53 12.37
CA ALA A 18 -14.99 26.47 13.34
C ALA A 18 -16.47 26.21 13.65
N SER A 19 -17.17 25.42 12.84
CA SER A 19 -18.56 25.05 13.06
C SER A 19 -18.63 23.73 13.82
N SER A 20 -19.36 23.70 14.94
CA SER A 20 -19.52 22.48 15.75
C SER A 20 -20.53 21.47 15.16
N GLY A 21 -20.71 21.44 13.84
CA GLY A 21 -21.75 20.65 13.18
C GLY A 21 -21.20 19.84 12.00
N ASP A 22 -21.84 18.70 11.75
CA ASP A 22 -21.43 17.73 10.72
C ASP A 22 -21.71 18.22 9.27
N SER A 23 -22.32 19.39 9.10
CA SER A 23 -22.59 20.02 7.80
C SER A 23 -22.85 21.52 7.93
N PHE A 24 -22.62 22.29 6.87
CA PHE A 24 -23.01 23.71 6.79
C PHE A 24 -23.61 24.04 5.42
N ASN A 25 -24.58 24.95 5.42
CA ASN A 25 -25.25 25.42 4.19
C ASN A 25 -24.60 26.72 3.71
N ILE A 26 -24.22 26.78 2.44
CA ILE A 26 -23.73 28.01 1.79
C ILE A 26 -24.90 28.70 1.10
N TYR A 27 -25.18 29.95 1.47
CA TYR A 27 -26.18 30.79 0.81
C TYR A 27 -25.53 32.06 0.28
N ILE A 28 -25.57 32.24 -1.04
CA ILE A 28 -25.07 33.43 -1.72
C ILE A 28 -26.27 34.31 -2.11
N SER A 29 -26.34 35.50 -1.54
CA SER A 29 -27.33 36.51 -1.89
C SER A 29 -26.65 37.73 -2.48
N ILE A 30 -27.00 38.06 -3.72
CA ILE A 30 -26.57 39.29 -4.38
C ILE A 30 -27.76 40.24 -4.39
N SER A 31 -27.62 41.38 -3.71
CA SER A 31 -28.62 42.45 -3.70
C SER A 31 -28.00 43.76 -4.17
N GLN A 32 -28.81 44.59 -4.83
CA GLN A 32 -28.43 45.93 -5.27
C GLN A 32 -29.14 46.97 -4.38
N GLU A 33 -28.39 47.83 -3.71
CA GLU A 33 -28.93 49.00 -3.00
C GLU A 33 -28.60 50.29 -3.74
N GLY A 34 -29.61 51.04 -4.16
CA GLY A 34 -29.45 52.32 -4.85
C GLY A 34 -30.77 52.93 -5.29
N VAL A 35 -30.82 54.27 -5.44
CA VAL A 35 -32.03 55.05 -5.76
C VAL A 35 -32.03 55.58 -7.21
N GLY A 36 -31.26 54.94 -8.11
CA GLY A 36 -31.02 55.41 -9.49
C GLY A 36 -31.55 54.46 -10.58
N PRO A 37 -31.62 54.93 -11.85
CA PRO A 37 -32.07 54.14 -13.00
C PRO A 37 -31.08 53.08 -13.50
N ASP A 38 -29.89 52.97 -12.89
CA ASP A 38 -28.85 52.01 -13.24
C ASP A 38 -29.17 50.64 -12.62
N TYR A 39 -30.05 49.89 -13.27
CA TYR A 39 -30.44 48.52 -12.89
C TYR A 39 -29.48 47.51 -13.52
N LEU A 40 -28.93 46.57 -12.74
CA LEU A 40 -28.16 45.44 -13.29
C LEU A 40 -29.12 44.48 -14.01
N PRO A 41 -29.11 44.39 -15.36
CA PRO A 41 -30.13 43.64 -16.10
C PRO A 41 -29.93 42.12 -16.04
N TYR A 42 -28.72 41.67 -15.76
CA TYR A 42 -28.37 40.26 -15.60
C TYR A 42 -27.12 40.13 -14.72
N ILE A 43 -27.06 39.04 -13.96
CA ILE A 43 -25.85 38.56 -13.29
C ILE A 43 -25.52 37.24 -13.97
N ILE A 44 -24.29 37.10 -14.45
CA ILE A 44 -23.80 35.84 -15.02
C ILE A 44 -22.80 35.30 -14.00
N LEU A 45 -23.12 34.14 -13.43
CA LEU A 45 -22.15 33.38 -12.65
C LEU A 45 -21.20 32.71 -13.66
N GLU A 46 -20.01 33.27 -13.80
CA GLU A 46 -19.00 32.74 -14.74
C GLU A 46 -18.32 31.48 -14.20
N GLN A 47 -18.13 31.40 -12.87
CA GLN A 47 -17.39 30.32 -12.23
C GLN A 47 -17.84 30.16 -10.76
N PHE A 48 -18.08 28.92 -10.33
CA PHE A 48 -18.30 28.54 -8.94
C PHE A 48 -17.51 27.27 -8.68
N ASP A 49 -16.30 27.43 -8.15
CA ASP A 49 -15.43 26.31 -7.81
C ASP A 49 -15.56 26.02 -6.32
N TYR A 50 -15.71 24.74 -6.00
CA TYR A 50 -15.48 24.21 -4.65
C TYR A 50 -14.75 22.88 -4.79
N LEU A 51 -13.88 22.58 -3.83
CA LEU A 51 -13.14 21.32 -3.75
C LEU A 51 -13.70 20.56 -2.54
N CYS A 52 -14.27 19.38 -2.76
CA CYS A 52 -14.62 18.44 -1.70
C CYS A 52 -14.29 17.02 -2.17
N ASP A 53 -13.86 16.18 -1.23
CA ASP A 53 -13.49 14.79 -1.52
C ASP A 53 -14.73 13.89 -1.70
N GLU A 54 -15.87 14.27 -1.11
CA GLU A 54 -17.11 13.50 -1.13
C GLU A 54 -18.30 14.38 -1.54
N HIS A 55 -19.17 13.83 -2.40
CA HIS A 55 -20.42 14.47 -2.80
C HIS A 55 -21.61 13.66 -2.30
N LEU A 56 -22.40 14.24 -1.39
CA LEU A 56 -23.67 13.66 -0.94
C LEU A 56 -24.82 14.29 -1.73
N ALA A 57 -25.59 13.46 -2.43
CA ALA A 57 -26.77 13.90 -3.17
C ALA A 57 -27.99 13.06 -2.81
N GLU A 58 -29.05 13.72 -2.34
CA GLU A 58 -30.35 13.09 -2.13
C GLU A 58 -31.16 13.14 -3.43
N MET A 59 -31.52 11.95 -3.92
CA MET A 59 -32.27 11.76 -5.15
C MET A 59 -33.78 11.76 -4.90
N TYR A 60 -34.55 12.15 -5.92
CA TYR A 60 -36.00 12.19 -5.82
C TYR A 60 -36.59 10.87 -6.30
N ASP A 61 -37.47 10.28 -5.50
CA ASP A 61 -38.15 9.03 -5.83
C ASP A 61 -38.97 9.10 -7.14
N ARG A 62 -39.45 10.29 -7.55
CA ARG A 62 -40.36 10.43 -8.69
C ARG A 62 -39.66 10.79 -9.99
N MET A 63 -39.79 9.91 -10.99
CA MET A 63 -39.33 10.13 -12.35
C MET A 63 -40.04 11.33 -13.01
N PRO A 64 -39.29 12.33 -13.54
CA PRO A 64 -39.86 13.39 -14.36
C PRO A 64 -40.45 12.82 -15.66
N ARG A 65 -41.72 13.16 -15.94
CA ARG A 65 -42.44 12.69 -17.13
C ARG A 65 -43.02 13.85 -17.93
N ASP A 66 -43.03 13.71 -19.24
CA ASP A 66 -43.62 14.67 -20.16
C ASP A 66 -45.17 14.61 -20.17
N LEU A 67 -45.80 15.41 -21.04
CA LEU A 67 -47.26 15.44 -21.16
C LEU A 67 -47.86 14.14 -21.73
N GLN A 68 -47.02 13.25 -22.26
CA GLN A 68 -47.38 11.95 -22.82
C GLN A 68 -47.14 10.81 -21.81
N GLY A 69 -46.46 11.10 -20.69
CA GLY A 69 -46.14 10.14 -19.63
C GLY A 69 -44.80 9.43 -19.82
N GLU A 70 -44.01 9.86 -20.81
CA GLU A 70 -42.68 9.35 -21.12
C GLU A 70 -41.60 10.10 -20.35
N PHE A 71 -40.39 9.53 -20.25
CA PHE A 71 -39.25 10.15 -19.58
C PHE A 71 -38.92 11.54 -20.16
N ASP A 72 -38.91 12.57 -19.31
CA ASP A 72 -38.56 13.92 -19.74
C ASP A 72 -37.10 14.24 -19.41
N VAL A 73 -36.20 13.95 -20.37
CA VAL A 73 -34.76 14.24 -20.30
C VAL A 73 -34.49 15.70 -19.95
N ARG A 74 -35.30 16.64 -20.46
CA ARG A 74 -35.11 18.08 -20.20
C ARG A 74 -35.37 18.44 -18.75
N SER A 75 -36.30 17.75 -18.10
CA SER A 75 -36.55 17.95 -16.68
C SER A 75 -35.46 17.27 -15.83
N VAL A 76 -34.97 16.11 -16.26
CA VAL A 76 -33.99 15.29 -15.52
C VAL A 76 -32.63 15.99 -15.38
N ILE A 77 -32.15 16.69 -16.41
CA ILE A 77 -30.89 17.46 -16.35
C ILE A 77 -30.89 18.58 -15.29
N HIS A 78 -32.05 18.87 -14.70
CA HIS A 78 -32.23 19.83 -13.60
C HIS A 78 -32.50 19.15 -12.25
N THR A 79 -32.28 17.83 -12.15
CA THR A 79 -32.47 17.04 -10.92
C THR A 79 -31.14 16.47 -10.42
N PRO A 80 -31.07 16.04 -9.14
CA PRO A 80 -29.91 15.36 -8.57
C PRO A 80 -29.60 13.98 -9.16
N HIS A 81 -30.37 13.49 -10.13
CA HIS A 81 -30.11 12.23 -10.84
C HIS A 81 -29.13 12.40 -12.01
N TYR A 82 -28.75 13.63 -12.35
CA TYR A 82 -27.88 13.95 -13.46
C TYR A 82 -26.69 14.79 -12.99
N PHE A 83 -25.49 14.25 -13.14
CA PHE A 83 -24.23 14.95 -12.85
C PHE A 83 -23.42 15.12 -14.13
N GLN A 84 -23.30 16.36 -14.60
CA GLN A 84 -22.44 16.68 -15.73
C GLN A 84 -20.97 16.50 -15.32
N LEU A 85 -20.23 15.68 -16.06
CA LEU A 85 -18.80 15.49 -15.86
C LEU A 85 -18.02 16.50 -16.71
N PHE A 86 -17.02 17.13 -16.09
CA PHE A 86 -16.13 18.09 -16.71
C PHE A 86 -14.68 17.70 -16.44
N SER A 87 -13.78 17.97 -17.38
CA SER A 87 -12.34 17.82 -17.17
C SER A 87 -11.59 19.11 -17.50
N LYS A 88 -10.41 19.28 -16.89
CA LYS A 88 -9.42 20.23 -17.43
C LYS A 88 -8.97 19.79 -18.82
N PRO A 89 -8.41 20.70 -19.64
CA PRO A 89 -7.98 20.33 -20.98
C PRO A 89 -6.97 19.19 -20.97
N PHE A 90 -7.04 18.19 -21.84
CA PHE A 90 -6.10 17.08 -21.89
C PHE A 90 -4.70 17.49 -22.35
N LYS A 91 -4.56 18.51 -23.21
CA LYS A 91 -3.27 18.94 -23.79
C LYS A 91 -2.95 20.40 -23.46
N GLN A 92 -1.67 20.70 -23.26
CA GLN A 92 -1.21 22.07 -23.00
C GLN A 92 -1.25 22.94 -24.28
N GLY A 93 -1.55 24.24 -24.13
CA GLY A 93 -1.45 25.22 -25.21
C GLY A 93 -2.77 25.80 -25.73
N VAL A 94 -3.92 25.42 -25.15
CA VAL A 94 -5.23 25.95 -25.50
C VAL A 94 -5.73 26.88 -24.38
N TYR A 95 -6.27 28.06 -24.74
CA TYR A 95 -6.77 29.11 -23.83
C TYR A 95 -5.78 29.60 -22.74
N GLN A 96 -4.46 29.37 -22.89
CA GLN A 96 -3.44 29.67 -21.87
C GLN A 96 -3.68 28.97 -20.52
N MET A 97 -4.51 27.92 -20.49
CA MET A 97 -4.82 27.19 -19.28
C MET A 97 -3.76 26.12 -19.00
N TYR A 98 -3.33 26.04 -17.74
CA TYR A 98 -2.52 24.93 -17.25
C TYR A 98 -3.37 23.66 -17.18
N THR A 99 -2.84 22.57 -17.74
CA THR A 99 -3.40 21.23 -17.57
C THR A 99 -2.43 20.36 -16.79
N PRO A 100 -2.91 19.57 -15.82
CA PRO A 100 -2.11 18.54 -15.15
C PRO A 100 -1.91 17.28 -16.03
N PHE A 101 -2.68 17.09 -17.11
CA PHE A 101 -2.69 15.84 -17.87
C PHE A 101 -1.61 15.81 -18.97
N ASN A 102 -1.51 16.86 -19.78
CA ASN A 102 -0.56 17.01 -20.89
C ASN A 102 -0.44 15.78 -21.83
N LEU A 103 -1.57 15.24 -22.26
CA LEU A 103 -1.70 14.04 -23.08
C LEU A 103 -1.31 14.26 -24.54
N LEU A 104 -0.86 13.19 -25.20
CA LEU A 104 -0.47 13.18 -26.61
C LEU A 104 -1.70 13.24 -27.53
N GLU A 105 -1.51 13.74 -28.75
CA GLU A 105 -2.59 13.75 -29.75
C GLU A 105 -2.81 12.33 -30.30
N ASN A 106 -4.07 11.93 -30.40
CA ASN A 106 -4.56 10.57 -30.66
C ASN A 106 -4.34 9.56 -29.52
N SER A 107 -3.99 9.99 -28.30
CA SER A 107 -4.13 9.12 -27.14
C SER A 107 -5.60 8.88 -26.83
N GLU A 108 -5.92 7.90 -25.99
CA GLU A 108 -7.30 7.64 -25.53
C GLU A 108 -7.42 8.00 -24.06
N VAL A 109 -8.64 8.32 -23.62
CA VAL A 109 -8.98 8.57 -22.22
C VAL A 109 -10.28 7.82 -21.96
N THR A 110 -10.35 7.07 -20.86
CA THR A 110 -11.55 6.35 -20.48
C THR A 110 -12.10 6.87 -19.17
N ILE A 111 -13.41 7.09 -19.15
CA ILE A 111 -14.15 7.43 -17.95
C ILE A 111 -14.84 6.16 -17.50
N GLY A 112 -14.65 5.76 -16.24
CA GLY A 112 -15.34 4.62 -15.63
C GLY A 112 -16.17 5.06 -14.43
N GLU A 113 -17.28 4.40 -14.19
CA GLU A 113 -18.07 4.55 -12.97
C GLU A 113 -18.25 3.20 -12.27
N ASP A 114 -18.22 3.21 -10.94
CA ASP A 114 -18.46 2.04 -10.07
C ASP A 114 -19.66 2.30 -9.14
N LEU A 115 -20.80 2.69 -9.71
CA LEU A 115 -22.03 3.01 -9.00
C LEU A 115 -23.16 2.08 -9.45
N PRO A 116 -23.65 1.17 -8.59
CA PRO A 116 -24.55 0.07 -8.98
C PRO A 116 -25.86 0.45 -9.69
N GLN A 117 -26.35 1.68 -9.56
CA GLN A 117 -27.57 2.18 -10.22
C GLN A 117 -27.32 3.38 -11.14
N SER A 118 -26.06 3.70 -11.38
CA SER A 118 -25.67 4.80 -12.25
C SER A 118 -25.07 4.28 -13.54
N ASN A 119 -25.06 5.13 -14.56
CA ASN A 119 -24.44 4.85 -15.84
C ASN A 119 -23.94 6.16 -16.44
N LEU A 120 -22.91 6.06 -17.27
CA LEU A 120 -22.47 7.16 -18.11
C LEU A 120 -23.45 7.37 -19.27
N VAL A 121 -23.77 8.63 -19.52
CA VAL A 121 -24.61 9.08 -20.63
C VAL A 121 -23.96 10.28 -21.32
N ALA A 122 -24.08 10.36 -22.63
CA ALA A 122 -23.76 11.56 -23.38
C ALA A 122 -25.04 12.36 -23.67
N LEU A 123 -25.01 13.67 -23.40
CA LEU A 123 -26.10 14.58 -23.71
C LEU A 123 -26.04 15.00 -25.17
N ASN A 124 -27.04 14.55 -25.94
CA ASN A 124 -27.21 14.93 -27.34
C ASN A 124 -28.32 15.98 -27.45
N ILE A 125 -28.03 17.06 -28.18
CA ILE A 125 -28.99 18.14 -28.44
C ILE A 125 -29.13 18.25 -29.95
N ASP A 126 -30.31 17.90 -30.46
CA ASP A 126 -30.57 18.03 -31.90
C ASP A 126 -30.74 19.49 -32.33
N ALA A 127 -30.81 19.72 -33.64
CA ALA A 127 -31.00 21.06 -34.22
C ALA A 127 -32.35 21.73 -33.83
N GLN A 128 -33.26 20.98 -33.21
CA GLN A 128 -34.57 21.40 -32.74
C GLN A 128 -34.63 21.58 -31.21
N GLN A 129 -33.49 21.46 -30.51
CA GLN A 129 -33.36 21.54 -29.05
C GLN A 129 -34.09 20.42 -28.29
N ASN A 130 -34.24 19.25 -28.91
CA ASN A 130 -34.64 18.05 -28.17
C ASN A 130 -33.41 17.45 -27.51
N TYR A 131 -33.53 17.16 -26.21
CA TYR A 131 -32.49 16.53 -25.41
C TYR A 131 -32.68 15.01 -25.45
N ALA A 132 -31.60 14.28 -25.72
CA ALA A 132 -31.57 12.82 -25.64
C ALA A 132 -30.31 12.37 -24.89
N PHE A 133 -30.44 11.27 -24.14
CA PHE A 133 -29.30 10.57 -23.57
C PHE A 133 -28.86 9.47 -24.53
N ASP A 134 -27.59 9.51 -24.93
CA ASP A 134 -26.90 8.39 -25.53
C ASP A 134 -26.28 7.59 -24.38
N TYR A 135 -26.80 6.39 -24.14
CA TYR A 135 -26.34 5.53 -23.04
C TYR A 135 -24.98 4.89 -23.39
N LEU A 136 -24.00 5.07 -22.49
CA LEU A 136 -22.62 4.62 -22.69
C LEU A 136 -22.25 3.45 -21.77
N GLY A 137 -23.09 3.12 -20.79
CA GLY A 137 -22.81 2.04 -19.83
C GLY A 137 -21.92 2.49 -18.68
N SER A 138 -21.11 1.57 -18.14
CA SER A 138 -20.26 1.85 -16.98
C SER A 138 -18.87 2.41 -17.33
N SER A 139 -18.52 2.45 -18.62
CA SER A 139 -17.28 3.08 -19.07
C SER A 139 -17.40 3.60 -20.50
N GLU A 140 -16.70 4.70 -20.80
CA GLU A 140 -16.63 5.28 -22.15
C GLU A 140 -15.21 5.73 -22.46
N THR A 141 -14.69 5.33 -23.62
CA THR A 141 -13.39 5.74 -24.15
C THR A 141 -13.52 6.82 -25.21
N ILE A 142 -12.81 7.93 -25.03
CA ILE A 142 -12.75 9.06 -25.96
C ILE A 142 -11.31 9.31 -26.47
N PRO A 143 -11.09 9.51 -27.78
CA PRO A 143 -9.78 9.85 -28.31
C PRO A 143 -9.43 11.35 -28.13
N VAL A 144 -8.22 11.63 -27.66
CA VAL A 144 -7.66 12.98 -27.54
C VAL A 144 -7.32 13.52 -28.92
N THR A 145 -8.28 14.18 -29.57
CA THR A 145 -8.09 14.83 -30.87
C THR A 145 -8.29 16.35 -30.79
N SER A 146 -7.78 17.06 -31.79
CA SER A 146 -8.04 18.50 -31.95
C SER A 146 -9.53 18.80 -32.24
N ASP A 147 -10.27 17.82 -32.75
CA ASP A 147 -11.71 17.88 -33.03
C ASP A 147 -12.55 17.53 -31.79
N GLU A 148 -12.12 16.57 -30.97
CA GLU A 148 -12.68 16.27 -29.64
C GLU A 148 -12.09 17.21 -28.57
N PHE A 149 -12.15 18.52 -28.84
CA PHE A 149 -12.08 19.65 -27.92
C PHE A 149 -11.13 19.61 -26.72
N TYR A 150 -10.08 18.80 -26.76
CA TYR A 150 -9.13 18.67 -25.66
C TYR A 150 -9.78 18.48 -24.28
N MET A 151 -11.01 17.95 -24.15
CA MET A 151 -11.70 17.75 -22.85
C MET A 151 -12.89 16.81 -23.02
N ILE A 152 -13.39 16.26 -21.90
CA ILE A 152 -14.62 15.45 -21.90
C ILE A 152 -15.80 16.34 -22.30
N LYS A 153 -16.54 15.94 -23.34
CA LYS A 153 -17.70 16.70 -23.83
C LYS A 153 -19.00 15.99 -23.60
N ASN A 154 -19.94 16.73 -23.02
CA ASN A 154 -21.34 16.33 -22.86
C ASN A 154 -21.53 14.99 -22.12
N LEU A 155 -20.51 14.49 -21.42
CA LEU A 155 -20.58 13.27 -20.63
C LEU A 155 -21.18 13.58 -19.26
N ALA A 156 -22.06 12.71 -18.79
CA ALA A 156 -22.67 12.85 -17.49
C ALA A 156 -22.87 11.48 -16.86
N LEU A 157 -22.93 11.46 -15.54
CA LEU A 157 -23.42 10.34 -14.75
C LEU A 157 -24.93 10.49 -14.58
N PHE A 158 -25.69 9.46 -14.94
CA PHE A 158 -27.13 9.40 -14.74
C PHE A 158 -27.50 8.21 -13.86
N THR A 159 -28.25 8.47 -12.78
CA THR A 159 -28.73 7.43 -11.86
C THR A 159 -30.22 7.16 -12.06
N ASP A 160 -30.53 5.98 -12.58
CA ASP A 160 -31.91 5.56 -12.88
C ASP A 160 -32.56 4.85 -11.67
N ALA A 161 -32.56 5.53 -10.53
CA ALA A 161 -33.09 5.03 -9.26
C ALA A 161 -34.41 5.76 -8.90
N TYR A 162 -35.46 5.49 -9.67
CA TYR A 162 -36.81 6.03 -9.45
C TYR A 162 -37.79 4.94 -8.99
N ASP A 163 -38.88 5.36 -8.35
CA ASP A 163 -40.00 4.52 -7.93
C ASP A 163 -39.54 3.31 -7.08
N LEU A 164 -38.64 3.55 -6.11
CA LEU A 164 -38.06 2.49 -5.28
C LEU A 164 -38.97 2.14 -4.09
N ASP A 165 -39.11 0.84 -3.80
CA ASP A 165 -39.89 0.37 -2.65
C ASP A 165 -39.21 0.68 -1.29
N GLU A 166 -37.89 0.79 -1.27
CA GLU A 166 -37.06 1.08 -0.09
C GLU A 166 -35.94 2.08 -0.43
N ILE A 167 -35.45 2.81 0.59
CA ILE A 167 -34.33 3.77 0.40
C ILE A 167 -33.09 2.99 -0.01
N LEU A 168 -32.50 3.34 -1.15
CA LEU A 168 -31.23 2.82 -1.62
C LEU A 168 -30.11 3.81 -1.29
N ILE A 169 -29.04 3.30 -0.69
CA ILE A 169 -27.77 4.02 -0.52
C ILE A 169 -26.78 3.34 -1.46
N GLN A 170 -26.15 4.11 -2.34
CA GLN A 170 -25.03 3.67 -3.17
C GLN A 170 -23.81 4.53 -2.90
N GLU A 171 -22.65 3.88 -2.88
CA GLU A 171 -21.32 4.46 -2.71
C GLU A 171 -20.46 3.95 -3.86
N GLY A 172 -19.57 4.79 -4.38
CA GLY A 172 -18.76 4.48 -5.54
C GLY A 172 -18.05 5.71 -6.09
N PHE A 173 -17.27 5.50 -7.15
CA PHE A 173 -16.39 6.52 -7.73
C PHE A 173 -16.63 6.68 -9.22
N VAL A 174 -16.25 7.85 -9.75
CA VAL A 174 -16.13 8.09 -11.19
C VAL A 174 -14.69 8.46 -11.47
N ASP A 175 -14.01 7.61 -12.21
CA ASP A 175 -12.57 7.70 -12.46
C ASP A 175 -12.28 8.10 -13.91
N LEU A 176 -11.11 8.73 -14.08
CA LEU A 176 -10.56 9.12 -15.37
C LEU A 176 -9.23 8.40 -15.60
N TYR A 177 -9.22 7.46 -16.54
CA TYR A 177 -8.06 6.66 -16.92
C TYR A 177 -7.44 7.16 -18.21
N TYR A 178 -6.11 7.15 -18.30
CA TYR A 178 -5.40 7.34 -19.56
C TYR A 178 -5.38 6.01 -20.35
N GLY A 179 -5.90 6.00 -21.58
CA GLY A 179 -6.05 4.82 -22.43
C GLY A 179 -7.51 4.36 -22.62
N SER A 180 -7.72 3.23 -23.33
CA SER A 180 -9.04 2.66 -23.66
C SER A 180 -9.78 1.97 -22.50
N GLY A 181 -9.29 2.11 -21.26
CA GLY A 181 -9.95 1.54 -20.08
C GLY A 181 -10.06 0.01 -20.08
N THR A 182 -9.44 -0.64 -21.06
CA THR A 182 -8.85 -1.96 -20.87
C THR A 182 -7.46 -1.74 -20.28
N ASP A 183 -7.15 -2.53 -19.26
CA ASP A 183 -5.82 -2.66 -18.65
C ASP A 183 -4.72 -2.43 -19.69
N VAL A 184 -3.78 -1.54 -19.35
CA VAL A 184 -2.77 -1.05 -20.27
C VAL A 184 -1.96 -2.25 -20.75
N VAL A 185 -2.22 -2.71 -21.98
CA VAL A 185 -1.50 -3.85 -22.55
C VAL A 185 -0.01 -3.58 -22.40
N GLY A 186 0.62 -4.41 -21.57
CA GLY A 186 1.95 -4.22 -21.05
C GLY A 186 2.11 -5.22 -19.94
N GLU A 187 1.94 -4.75 -18.70
CA GLU A 187 2.10 -5.54 -17.49
C GLU A 187 0.76 -6.11 -17.03
N GLU A 188 0.69 -7.43 -16.93
CA GLU A 188 -0.46 -8.14 -16.37
C GLU A 188 -0.05 -8.73 -15.03
N TYR A 189 -0.94 -8.62 -14.03
CA TYR A 189 -0.79 -9.31 -12.76
C TYR A 189 -1.28 -10.75 -12.88
N TYR A 190 -0.43 -11.69 -12.54
CA TYR A 190 -0.70 -13.11 -12.57
C TYR A 190 -0.69 -13.67 -11.16
N SER A 191 -1.69 -14.51 -10.88
CA SER A 191 -1.73 -15.34 -9.68
C SER A 191 -1.77 -16.80 -10.11
N LYS A 192 -0.78 -17.59 -9.73
CA LYS A 192 -0.70 -19.02 -10.07
C LYS A 192 -0.52 -19.88 -8.84
N ARG A 193 -1.47 -20.78 -8.63
CA ARG A 193 -1.44 -21.77 -7.57
C ARG A 193 -0.84 -23.09 -8.05
N PHE A 194 0.10 -23.62 -7.27
CA PHE A 194 0.75 -24.91 -7.45
C PHE A 194 0.43 -25.80 -6.25
N TYR A 195 0.11 -27.06 -6.52
CA TYR A 195 0.01 -28.09 -5.48
C TYR A 195 1.35 -28.78 -5.34
N MET A 196 1.68 -29.18 -4.11
CA MET A 196 2.86 -30.01 -3.88
C MET A 196 2.58 -31.43 -4.37
N ASP A 197 3.44 -31.94 -5.25
CA ASP A 197 3.29 -33.24 -5.91
C ASP A 197 4.53 -34.11 -5.73
N HIS A 198 4.34 -35.43 -5.73
CA HIS A 198 5.43 -36.39 -5.82
C HIS A 198 6.02 -36.46 -7.24
N VAL A 199 7.32 -36.73 -7.34
CA VAL A 199 7.96 -37.04 -8.62
C VAL A 199 7.32 -38.31 -9.21
N VAL A 200 6.83 -38.23 -10.44
CA VAL A 200 6.16 -39.34 -11.13
C VAL A 200 7.08 -40.57 -11.19
N GLY A 201 6.72 -41.63 -10.48
CA GLY A 201 7.47 -42.87 -10.35
C GLY A 201 6.60 -44.09 -10.00
N PRO A 202 7.18 -45.29 -9.85
CA PRO A 202 6.43 -46.53 -9.60
C PRO A 202 5.91 -46.68 -8.16
N ILE A 203 6.13 -45.70 -7.29
CA ILE A 203 5.75 -45.72 -5.87
C ILE A 203 4.78 -44.57 -5.65
N ASP A 204 3.66 -44.86 -5.00
CA ASP A 204 2.68 -43.90 -4.48
C ASP A 204 2.95 -43.80 -2.97
N PRO A 205 3.91 -42.95 -2.54
CA PRO A 205 4.30 -42.89 -1.14
C PRO A 205 3.20 -42.20 -0.28
N PRO A 206 3.21 -42.41 1.05
CA PRO A 206 2.31 -41.70 1.95
C PRO A 206 2.51 -40.18 1.88
N ASP A 207 1.47 -39.41 2.23
CA ASP A 207 1.37 -37.94 2.17
C ASP A 207 2.51 -37.15 2.86
N TYR A 208 3.45 -37.79 3.57
CA TYR A 208 4.47 -37.16 4.41
C TYR A 208 5.89 -37.75 4.22
N TRP A 209 6.11 -38.53 3.16
CA TRP A 209 7.36 -39.27 2.98
C TRP A 209 8.28 -38.67 1.93
N SER A 210 9.60 -38.58 2.22
CA SER A 210 10.61 -38.32 1.19
C SER A 210 11.83 -39.24 1.25
N GLU A 211 12.31 -39.69 0.10
CA GLU A 211 13.68 -40.21 -0.04
C GLU A 211 14.66 -39.04 -0.06
N ILE A 212 15.77 -39.15 0.67
CA ILE A 212 16.81 -38.12 0.73
C ILE A 212 18.08 -38.68 0.09
N SER A 213 18.61 -37.95 -0.90
CA SER A 213 19.88 -38.26 -1.55
C SER A 213 20.78 -37.03 -1.52
N GLY A 214 21.93 -37.13 -0.87
CA GLY A 214 22.90 -36.02 -0.79
C GLY A 214 22.39 -34.76 -0.06
N GLY A 215 21.41 -34.91 0.85
CA GLY A 215 20.83 -33.78 1.60
C GLY A 215 19.61 -33.13 0.95
N THR A 216 19.13 -33.66 -0.18
CA THR A 216 17.96 -33.15 -0.92
C THR A 216 16.87 -34.21 -1.02
N ALA A 217 15.61 -33.80 -0.85
CA ALA A 217 14.43 -34.63 -1.13
C ALA A 217 14.36 -35.00 -2.63
N SER A 218 14.38 -36.30 -2.96
CA SER A 218 14.38 -36.78 -4.35
C SER A 218 13.02 -37.28 -4.86
N THR A 219 12.01 -37.34 -4.00
CA THR A 219 10.68 -37.90 -4.31
C THR A 219 9.57 -36.87 -4.39
N TRP A 220 9.90 -35.59 -4.21
CA TRP A 220 8.99 -34.45 -4.36
C TRP A 220 9.41 -33.58 -5.54
N VAL A 221 8.42 -33.01 -6.24
CA VAL A 221 8.69 -32.03 -7.29
C VAL A 221 9.26 -30.78 -6.62
N SER A 222 10.50 -30.44 -6.93
CA SER A 222 11.19 -29.29 -6.35
C SER A 222 11.11 -28.04 -7.21
N THR A 223 10.89 -28.19 -8.52
CA THR A 223 10.94 -27.08 -9.48
C THR A 223 9.61 -26.95 -10.20
N PHE A 224 9.03 -25.75 -10.16
CA PHE A 224 7.76 -25.42 -10.79
C PHE A 224 7.93 -24.24 -11.73
N THR A 225 7.70 -24.44 -13.02
CA THR A 225 7.69 -23.35 -14.01
C THR A 225 6.40 -22.56 -13.86
N PHE A 226 6.51 -21.30 -13.47
CA PHE A 226 5.34 -20.48 -13.19
C PHE A 226 5.08 -19.41 -14.24
N SER A 227 6.09 -18.91 -14.93
CA SER A 227 5.87 -17.94 -16.01
C SER A 227 6.36 -18.49 -17.34
N ASN A 228 5.57 -18.19 -18.37
CA ASN A 228 5.96 -18.28 -19.77
C ASN A 228 5.92 -16.91 -20.46
N SER A 229 5.97 -15.86 -19.65
CA SER A 229 5.90 -14.45 -20.02
C SER A 229 7.03 -13.71 -19.34
N PHE A 230 7.42 -12.58 -19.90
CA PHE A 230 8.55 -11.80 -19.43
C PHE A 230 8.23 -11.19 -18.06
N LEU A 231 9.00 -11.50 -17.00
CA LEU A 231 8.75 -10.93 -15.66
C LEU A 231 9.11 -9.44 -15.61
N THR A 232 8.29 -8.62 -14.94
CA THR A 232 8.66 -7.23 -14.65
C THR A 232 9.46 -7.14 -13.35
N THR A 233 9.91 -5.93 -13.02
CA THR A 233 10.66 -5.67 -11.77
C THR A 233 9.78 -5.48 -10.54
N ASN A 234 8.50 -5.84 -10.61
CA ASN A 234 7.63 -5.81 -9.44
C ASN A 234 7.94 -7.01 -8.53
N GLU A 235 7.58 -6.88 -7.25
CA GLU A 235 7.74 -7.94 -6.26
C GLU A 235 7.03 -9.24 -6.70
N ILE A 236 7.67 -10.36 -6.41
CA ILE A 236 7.11 -11.70 -6.61
C ILE A 236 6.80 -12.28 -5.23
N ASP A 237 5.51 -12.31 -4.91
CA ASP A 237 5.03 -12.83 -3.64
C ASP A 237 4.76 -14.33 -3.73
N VAL A 238 5.33 -15.09 -2.81
CA VAL A 238 5.06 -16.53 -2.68
C VAL A 238 4.41 -16.79 -1.34
N SER A 239 3.13 -17.15 -1.37
CA SER A 239 2.35 -17.46 -0.18
C SER A 239 1.68 -18.81 -0.31
N GLY A 240 1.33 -19.47 0.78
CA GLY A 240 0.70 -20.79 0.67
C GLY A 240 0.14 -21.33 1.95
N THR A 241 -0.53 -22.47 1.81
CA THR A 241 -1.07 -23.23 2.92
C THR A 241 -0.10 -24.36 3.26
N THR A 242 0.44 -24.31 4.47
CA THR A 242 1.35 -25.31 5.02
C THR A 242 0.68 -26.02 6.18
N PHE A 243 0.93 -27.32 6.32
CA PHE A 243 0.46 -28.07 7.48
C PHE A 243 1.52 -27.98 8.56
N TYR A 244 1.15 -27.74 9.80
CA TYR A 244 2.08 -27.64 10.92
C TYR A 244 1.72 -28.64 12.01
N HIS A 245 2.76 -29.16 12.63
CA HIS A 245 2.72 -29.99 13.81
C HIS A 245 3.41 -29.24 14.95
N GLN A 246 2.69 -28.93 16.02
CA GLN A 246 3.26 -28.31 17.21
C GLN A 246 3.09 -29.23 18.41
N LEU A 247 4.20 -29.54 19.09
CA LEU A 247 4.22 -30.38 20.28
C LEU A 247 4.17 -29.52 21.53
N PHE A 248 3.38 -29.98 22.50
CA PHE A 248 3.23 -29.38 23.81
C PHE A 248 3.32 -30.45 24.89
N GLN A 249 4.04 -30.16 25.97
CA GLN A 249 4.14 -31.04 27.11
C GLN A 249 3.16 -30.66 28.22
N LEU A 250 2.30 -31.59 28.64
CA LEU A 250 1.44 -31.37 29.81
C LEU A 250 2.26 -31.22 31.09
N TYR A 251 1.70 -30.55 32.10
CA TYR A 251 2.34 -30.33 33.39
C TYR A 251 3.71 -29.63 33.32
N SER A 252 3.95 -28.87 32.23
CA SER A 252 5.19 -28.16 31.96
C SER A 252 4.96 -26.64 31.83
N ALA A 253 5.99 -25.90 31.41
CA ALA A 253 5.91 -24.47 31.10
C ALA A 253 5.07 -24.18 29.85
N ASP A 254 4.83 -25.18 29.00
CA ASP A 254 3.99 -25.07 27.80
C ASP A 254 2.51 -24.82 28.14
N ILE A 255 2.09 -25.13 29.38
CA ILE A 255 0.71 -25.05 29.82
C ILE A 255 0.46 -23.76 30.60
N ILE A 256 -0.49 -22.96 30.11
CA ILE A 256 -1.03 -21.81 30.82
C ILE A 256 -2.06 -22.30 31.82
N SER A 257 -1.84 -21.97 33.10
CA SER A 257 -2.68 -22.44 34.19
C SER A 257 -4.12 -21.93 34.05
N GLN A 258 -5.07 -22.65 34.68
CA GLN A 258 -6.47 -22.22 34.71
C GLN A 258 -6.64 -20.77 35.13
N THR A 259 -5.94 -20.35 36.18
CA THR A 259 -6.07 -19.00 36.73
C THR A 259 -5.59 -17.95 35.73
N ASP A 260 -4.45 -18.20 35.09
CA ASP A 260 -3.81 -17.23 34.20
C ASP A 260 -4.59 -17.12 32.89
N ILE A 261 -5.01 -18.24 32.30
CA ILE A 261 -5.76 -18.22 31.04
C ILE A 261 -7.15 -17.60 31.21
N ASN A 262 -7.84 -17.85 32.33
CA ASN A 262 -9.12 -17.19 32.60
C ASN A 262 -8.94 -15.68 32.85
N THR A 263 -7.75 -15.25 33.32
CA THR A 263 -7.43 -13.82 33.47
C THR A 263 -7.20 -13.17 32.11
N LEU A 264 -6.48 -13.83 31.20
CA LEU A 264 -6.25 -13.35 29.83
C LEU A 264 -7.56 -13.19 29.05
N PHE A 265 -8.50 -14.13 29.22
CA PHE A 265 -9.76 -14.15 28.49
C PHE A 265 -10.95 -13.58 29.28
N VAL A 266 -10.70 -12.81 30.34
CA VAL A 266 -11.76 -12.29 31.23
C VAL A 266 -12.83 -11.47 30.49
N ASP A 267 -12.41 -10.67 29.51
CA ASP A 267 -13.29 -9.78 28.74
C ASP A 267 -13.97 -10.48 27.55
N SER A 268 -13.55 -11.69 27.19
CA SER A 268 -14.11 -12.46 26.06
C SER A 268 -15.45 -13.13 26.38
N GLY A 269 -15.79 -13.27 27.67
CA GLY A 269 -17.00 -13.97 28.12
C GLY A 269 -16.93 -15.50 28.01
N ILE A 270 -15.81 -16.08 27.57
CA ILE A 270 -15.60 -17.53 27.51
C ILE A 270 -15.46 -18.09 28.94
N GLN A 271 -16.17 -19.18 29.23
CA GLN A 271 -16.22 -19.78 30.57
C GLN A 271 -15.75 -21.23 30.57
N ASN A 272 -15.42 -21.73 31.76
CA ASN A 272 -15.03 -23.12 32.03
C ASN A 272 -13.69 -23.55 31.41
N ILE A 273 -12.82 -22.61 31.06
CA ILE A 273 -11.46 -22.91 30.63
C ILE A 273 -10.73 -23.58 31.80
N GLN A 274 -10.13 -24.74 31.54
CA GLN A 274 -9.36 -25.53 32.50
C GLN A 274 -7.85 -25.28 32.38
N PHE A 275 -7.35 -25.04 31.17
CA PHE A 275 -6.00 -24.58 30.87
C PHE A 275 -5.94 -24.08 29.42
N GLY A 276 -4.82 -23.49 29.02
CA GLY A 276 -4.57 -23.16 27.61
C GLY A 276 -3.13 -23.44 27.19
N VAL A 277 -2.90 -23.42 25.88
CA VAL A 277 -1.56 -23.36 25.29
C VAL A 277 -1.50 -22.23 24.29
N GLU A 278 -0.35 -21.57 24.21
CA GLU A 278 -0.07 -20.50 23.25
C GLU A 278 0.50 -21.09 21.97
N LEU A 279 -0.08 -20.72 20.83
CA LEU A 279 0.44 -21.08 19.51
C LEU A 279 1.39 -19.97 19.04
N SER A 280 2.26 -20.26 18.07
CA SER A 280 3.21 -19.26 17.55
C SER A 280 2.48 -18.04 16.98
N ASP A 281 2.82 -16.85 17.48
CA ASP A 281 2.26 -15.58 17.00
C ASP A 281 2.69 -15.28 15.55
N ASP A 282 3.87 -15.77 15.15
CA ASP A 282 4.46 -15.58 13.82
C ASP A 282 3.75 -16.38 12.70
N ILE A 283 2.92 -17.37 13.05
CA ILE A 283 2.26 -18.25 12.06
C ILE A 283 0.77 -17.94 11.96
N SER A 284 0.29 -17.58 10.77
CA SER A 284 -1.13 -17.30 10.54
C SER A 284 -1.95 -18.59 10.46
N ILE A 285 -2.62 -18.95 11.56
CA ILE A 285 -3.37 -20.22 11.65
C ILE A 285 -4.69 -20.11 10.90
N ALA A 286 -4.86 -20.95 9.89
CA ALA A 286 -6.07 -21.07 9.09
C ALA A 286 -7.12 -21.95 9.77
N SER A 287 -6.71 -23.13 10.27
CA SER A 287 -7.61 -24.05 10.97
C SER A 287 -6.86 -25.12 11.76
N ILE A 288 -7.42 -25.53 12.90
CA ILE A 288 -6.95 -26.71 13.63
C ILE A 288 -7.51 -27.96 12.96
N LYS A 289 -6.64 -28.89 12.59
CA LYS A 289 -6.99 -30.18 11.99
C LYS A 289 -7.24 -31.24 13.05
N SER A 290 -6.33 -31.36 14.02
CA SER A 290 -6.44 -32.34 15.10
C SER A 290 -5.64 -31.90 16.32
N VAL A 291 -6.08 -32.36 17.49
CA VAL A 291 -5.29 -32.30 18.72
C VAL A 291 -5.33 -33.68 19.35
N GLY A 292 -4.17 -34.26 19.63
CA GLY A 292 -4.10 -35.62 20.15
C GLY A 292 -2.70 -36.18 20.24
N LYS A 293 -2.59 -37.50 20.15
CA LYS A 293 -1.31 -38.18 20.38
C LYS A 293 -0.38 -37.89 19.20
N PRO A 294 0.91 -37.56 19.44
CA PRO A 294 1.88 -37.38 18.38
C PRO A 294 1.95 -38.59 17.45
N TYR A 295 2.01 -38.36 16.14
CA TYR A 295 2.24 -39.42 15.16
C TYR A 295 3.71 -39.80 15.14
N THR A 296 3.97 -41.04 14.75
CA THR A 296 5.30 -41.45 14.29
C THR A 296 5.35 -41.23 12.78
N TYR A 297 6.17 -40.29 12.33
CA TYR A 297 6.32 -39.95 10.91
C TYR A 297 7.76 -40.23 10.44
N GLU A 298 7.94 -40.35 9.12
CA GLU A 298 9.25 -40.39 8.47
C GLU A 298 9.62 -38.97 8.02
N LEU A 299 10.91 -38.70 7.77
CA LEU A 299 11.42 -37.38 7.38
C LEU A 299 10.53 -36.71 6.31
N SER A 300 9.85 -35.64 6.75
CA SER A 300 9.02 -34.77 5.92
C SER A 300 9.89 -33.77 5.16
N VAL A 301 9.41 -33.30 4.02
CA VAL A 301 10.14 -32.65 2.90
C VAL A 301 10.96 -31.42 3.30
N GLN A 302 10.68 -30.79 4.44
CA GLN A 302 11.31 -29.50 4.78
C GLN A 302 12.02 -29.36 6.13
N GLY A 303 12.05 -30.35 7.02
CA GLY A 303 13.02 -30.42 8.12
C GLY A 303 13.61 -29.11 8.71
N PHE A 304 12.80 -28.09 9.02
CA PHE A 304 13.33 -26.83 9.55
C PHE A 304 13.73 -27.00 11.02
N PRO A 305 14.94 -26.55 11.37
CA PRO A 305 15.02 -25.44 12.34
C PRO A 305 16.04 -24.37 11.91
N THR A 306 15.67 -23.08 12.05
CA THR A 306 16.66 -21.99 12.08
C THR A 306 16.98 -21.60 13.52
N GLY A 307 18.10 -22.15 14.04
CA GLY A 307 18.71 -21.77 15.32
C GLY A 307 19.52 -22.92 15.96
N GLU A 308 20.62 -22.59 16.66
CA GLU A 308 21.37 -23.57 17.47
C GLU A 308 20.60 -23.91 18.75
N TYR A 309 20.13 -25.16 18.91
CA TYR A 309 19.52 -25.61 20.16
C TYR A 309 20.07 -26.96 20.64
N VAL A 310 20.33 -26.96 21.94
CA VAL A 310 21.20 -27.86 22.70
C VAL A 310 20.30 -28.65 23.65
N GLU A 311 20.04 -29.93 23.34
CA GLU A 311 20.11 -31.10 24.25
C GLU A 311 19.20 -32.27 23.82
N SER A 312 19.66 -33.45 24.23
CA SER A 312 19.24 -34.79 23.85
C SER A 312 18.19 -35.34 24.79
N ASP A 313 17.05 -35.80 24.26
CA ASP A 313 16.63 -37.21 24.36
C ASP A 313 15.23 -37.40 23.75
N VAL A 314 15.09 -38.50 22.99
CA VAL A 314 13.86 -39.15 22.46
C VAL A 314 13.60 -39.00 20.93
N TYR A 315 14.07 -40.05 20.24
CA TYR A 315 13.64 -40.77 19.02
C TYR A 315 13.04 -40.02 17.81
N TYR A 316 13.69 -40.15 16.63
CA TYR A 316 13.17 -40.86 15.43
C TYR A 316 14.31 -41.38 14.53
N GLU A 317 14.09 -42.53 13.87
CA GLU A 317 15.09 -43.29 13.10
C GLU A 317 14.95 -43.03 11.60
N VAL A 318 16.01 -42.51 10.97
CA VAL A 318 16.12 -42.35 9.52
C VAL A 318 16.31 -43.72 8.88
N SER A 319 15.28 -44.26 8.24
CA SER A 319 15.46 -45.44 7.40
C SER A 319 16.02 -45.05 6.05
N THR A 320 17.29 -45.39 5.82
CA THR A 320 17.97 -45.26 4.51
C THR A 320 17.66 -46.43 3.56
N SER A 321 16.63 -47.25 3.84
CA SER A 321 16.32 -48.44 3.03
C SER A 321 14.82 -48.74 2.90
N SER A 322 14.44 -49.19 1.70
CA SER A 322 13.06 -49.32 1.21
C SER A 322 12.27 -50.55 1.69
N SER A 323 12.78 -51.32 2.67
CA SER A 323 12.27 -52.69 2.91
C SER A 323 11.53 -52.96 4.23
N GLY A 324 10.99 -51.96 4.94
CA GLY A 324 10.32 -52.22 6.23
C GLY A 324 9.25 -51.25 6.76
N LEU A 325 8.84 -50.24 5.99
CA LEU A 325 8.34 -48.98 6.56
C LEU A 325 6.80 -48.81 6.63
N TYR A 326 6.02 -49.57 5.85
CA TYR A 326 4.59 -49.30 5.61
C TYR A 326 3.58 -49.77 6.69
N ALA A 327 4.03 -50.25 7.86
CA ALA A 327 3.17 -51.10 8.72
C ALA A 327 2.51 -50.41 9.93
N ASN A 328 2.95 -49.24 10.38
CA ASN A 328 2.59 -48.71 11.71
C ASN A 328 2.01 -47.28 11.72
N HIS A 329 1.37 -46.85 10.62
CA HIS A 329 0.64 -45.58 10.61
C HIS A 329 -0.74 -45.77 11.27
N GLU A 330 -0.80 -45.79 12.60
CA GLU A 330 -2.07 -45.78 13.32
C GLU A 330 -2.55 -44.33 13.45
N GLU A 331 -3.55 -43.94 12.64
CA GLU A 331 -4.35 -42.75 12.90
C GLU A 331 -4.86 -42.79 14.34
N THR A 332 -4.79 -41.67 15.05
CA THR A 332 -5.17 -41.61 16.46
C THR A 332 -6.63 -42.02 16.60
N ALA A 333 -6.87 -43.14 17.29
CA ALA A 333 -8.21 -43.72 17.39
C ALA A 333 -9.22 -42.85 18.15
N ASN A 334 -8.81 -41.74 18.77
CA ASN A 334 -9.66 -40.76 19.46
C ASN A 334 -9.00 -39.37 19.54
N PRO A 335 -9.12 -38.48 18.53
CA PRO A 335 -8.67 -37.10 18.65
C PRO A 335 -9.57 -36.30 19.60
N LEU A 336 -9.02 -35.26 20.25
CA LEU A 336 -9.82 -34.29 20.97
C LEU A 336 -10.72 -33.54 19.98
N LEU A 337 -11.94 -33.21 20.41
CA LEU A 337 -12.96 -32.62 19.57
C LEU A 337 -12.98 -31.08 19.72
N LEU A 338 -12.83 -30.37 18.59
CA LEU A 338 -13.00 -28.92 18.52
C LEU A 338 -14.41 -28.52 18.99
N ASN A 339 -14.50 -27.39 19.69
CA ASN A 339 -15.69 -26.83 20.34
C ASN A 339 -16.35 -27.73 21.40
N THR A 340 -15.72 -28.85 21.75
CA THR A 340 -16.19 -29.75 22.81
C THR A 340 -15.14 -29.88 23.91
N HIS A 341 -13.91 -30.24 23.53
CA HIS A 341 -12.78 -30.38 24.44
C HIS A 341 -11.88 -29.14 24.42
N TYR A 342 -11.81 -28.43 23.29
CA TYR A 342 -11.03 -27.20 23.15
C TYR A 342 -11.62 -26.25 22.10
N SER A 343 -11.20 -24.99 22.08
CA SER A 343 -11.42 -24.02 20.99
C SER A 343 -10.12 -23.26 20.66
N LEU A 344 -10.06 -22.66 19.46
CA LEU A 344 -8.99 -21.75 19.05
C LEU A 344 -9.50 -20.31 19.22
N GLU A 345 -8.80 -19.51 20.00
CA GLU A 345 -9.20 -18.14 20.33
C GLU A 345 -8.03 -17.16 20.17
N TYR A 346 -8.37 -15.90 19.94
CA TYR A 346 -7.43 -14.82 19.67
C TYR A 346 -7.63 -13.71 20.70
N LEU A 347 -6.52 -13.12 21.15
CA LEU A 347 -6.53 -11.86 21.89
C LEU A 347 -6.44 -10.68 20.92
N SER A 348 -6.81 -9.48 21.38
CA SER A 348 -6.82 -8.26 20.57
C SER A 348 -5.43 -7.82 20.09
N ASN A 349 -4.37 -8.29 20.74
CA ASN A 349 -2.97 -8.06 20.34
C ASN A 349 -2.50 -9.02 19.24
N GLY A 350 -3.37 -9.93 18.77
CA GLY A 350 -3.04 -10.92 17.74
C GLY A 350 -2.57 -12.27 18.28
N SER A 351 -2.33 -12.40 19.60
CA SER A 351 -1.84 -13.65 20.20
C SER A 351 -2.89 -14.76 20.18
N LYS A 352 -2.43 -16.00 19.99
CA LYS A 352 -3.27 -17.14 19.59
C LYS A 352 -3.21 -18.25 20.64
N TYR A 353 -4.37 -18.75 21.07
CA TYR A 353 -4.43 -19.76 22.13
C TYR A 353 -5.39 -20.89 21.79
N LEU A 354 -5.03 -22.12 22.17
CA LEU A 354 -6.01 -23.19 22.34
C LEU A 354 -6.50 -23.22 23.77
N LEU A 355 -7.80 -23.03 23.96
CA LEU A 355 -8.45 -23.07 25.26
C LEU A 355 -9.08 -24.44 25.48
N PHE A 356 -8.67 -25.14 26.52
CA PHE A 356 -9.19 -26.47 26.85
C PHE A 356 -10.30 -26.38 27.91
N TYR A 357 -11.41 -27.07 27.67
CA TYR A 357 -12.55 -27.18 28.58
C TYR A 357 -12.56 -28.48 29.41
N VAL A 358 -11.54 -29.30 29.21
CA VAL A 358 -11.26 -30.54 29.94
C VAL A 358 -9.94 -30.39 30.70
N ASP A 359 -9.76 -31.11 31.79
CA ASP A 359 -8.52 -31.04 32.58
C ASP A 359 -7.34 -31.73 31.88
N GLN A 360 -6.12 -31.43 32.34
CA GLN A 360 -4.89 -32.01 31.78
C GLN A 360 -4.87 -33.55 31.89
N ALA A 361 -5.49 -34.13 32.92
CA ALA A 361 -5.53 -35.58 33.10
C ALA A 361 -6.40 -36.28 32.05
N TYR A 362 -7.45 -35.61 31.58
CA TYR A 362 -8.24 -36.05 30.44
C TYR A 362 -7.42 -36.01 29.15
N VAL A 363 -6.71 -34.89 28.89
CA VAL A 363 -5.85 -34.75 27.70
C VAL A 363 -4.68 -35.73 27.69
N GLN A 364 -4.15 -36.09 28.86
CA GLN A 364 -3.10 -37.10 29.03
C GLN A 364 -3.48 -38.46 28.42
N THR A 365 -4.77 -38.81 28.37
CA THR A 365 -5.24 -40.05 27.70
C THR A 365 -5.04 -40.02 26.18
N ASN A 366 -4.76 -38.85 25.62
CA ASN A 366 -4.45 -38.60 24.21
C ASN A 366 -3.03 -38.06 24.03
N ALA A 367 -2.15 -38.19 25.04
CA ALA A 367 -0.73 -37.86 24.96
C ALA A 367 0.12 -39.13 24.78
N ASP A 368 1.42 -38.96 24.52
CA ASP A 368 2.40 -40.04 24.52
C ASP A 368 2.83 -40.45 25.95
N ALA A 369 3.85 -41.31 26.07
CA ALA A 369 4.35 -41.77 27.38
C ALA A 369 5.12 -40.70 28.17
N ASN A 370 5.49 -39.58 27.55
CA ASN A 370 6.20 -38.44 28.14
C ASN A 370 5.26 -37.24 28.36
N ASP A 371 3.95 -37.47 28.27
CA ASP A 371 2.89 -36.46 28.38
C ASP A 371 2.93 -35.38 27.28
N LEU A 372 3.49 -35.70 26.11
CA LEU A 372 3.45 -34.84 24.92
C LEU A 372 2.16 -35.07 24.14
N PHE A 373 1.48 -33.99 23.79
CA PHE A 373 0.39 -33.99 22.83
C PHE A 373 0.75 -33.07 21.65
N MET A 374 0.11 -33.32 20.51
CA MET A 374 0.38 -32.62 19.26
C MET A 374 -0.86 -31.86 18.82
N VAL A 375 -0.63 -30.65 18.33
CA VAL A 375 -1.61 -29.81 17.66
C VAL A 375 -1.23 -29.76 16.19
N ASP A 376 -2.12 -30.29 15.35
CA ASP A 376 -2.00 -30.24 13.91
C ASP A 376 -2.88 -29.13 13.36
N PHE A 377 -2.32 -28.25 12.55
CA PHE A 377 -3.05 -27.13 12.00
C PHE A 377 -2.59 -26.72 10.61
N TRP A 378 -3.52 -26.21 9.82
CA TRP A 378 -3.20 -25.52 8.57
C TRP A 378 -2.88 -24.07 8.89
N ALA A 379 -1.82 -23.54 8.28
CA ALA A 379 -1.44 -22.15 8.37
C ALA A 379 -1.25 -21.55 6.98
N PHE A 380 -1.54 -20.26 6.87
CA PHE A 380 -1.10 -19.43 5.75
C PHE A 380 0.29 -18.89 6.06
N GLN A 381 1.23 -19.15 5.17
CA GLN A 381 2.63 -18.74 5.29
C GLN A 381 2.98 -17.86 4.08
N THR A 382 3.69 -16.76 4.32
CA THR A 382 4.46 -16.07 3.28
C THR A 382 5.88 -16.61 3.34
N PHE A 383 6.37 -17.11 2.20
CA PHE A 383 7.68 -17.75 2.10
C PHE A 383 8.73 -16.72 1.64
N THR A 384 9.97 -16.91 2.06
CA THR A 384 11.07 -15.98 1.81
C THR A 384 12.05 -16.56 0.78
N GLU A 385 12.29 -15.81 -0.29
CA GLU A 385 13.33 -16.14 -1.27
C GLU A 385 14.73 -16.18 -0.61
N GLY A 386 15.57 -17.13 -1.00
CA GLY A 386 16.90 -17.34 -0.44
C GLY A 386 16.92 -18.16 0.86
N LEU A 387 15.77 -18.34 1.51
CA LEU A 387 15.59 -19.22 2.67
C LEU A 387 14.74 -20.44 2.34
N ASP A 388 13.55 -20.23 1.81
CA ASP A 388 12.56 -21.27 1.53
C ASP A 388 12.67 -21.78 0.09
N TYR A 389 12.91 -20.86 -0.86
CA TYR A 389 12.99 -21.14 -2.30
C TYR A 389 13.96 -20.19 -3.01
N GLU A 390 14.29 -20.51 -4.26
CA GLU A 390 14.95 -19.62 -5.22
C GLU A 390 13.99 -19.34 -6.38
N ILE A 391 13.97 -18.11 -6.88
CA ILE A 391 13.46 -17.84 -8.22
C ILE A 391 14.64 -17.95 -9.18
N THR A 392 14.58 -18.93 -10.07
CA THR A 392 15.53 -19.05 -11.16
C THR A 392 14.89 -18.53 -12.43
N GLU A 393 15.44 -17.43 -12.91
CA GLU A 393 15.18 -16.90 -14.24
C GLU A 393 16.23 -17.45 -15.20
N VAL A 394 15.84 -17.77 -16.43
CA VAL A 394 16.78 -18.15 -17.48
C VAL A 394 17.04 -16.93 -18.36
N PRO A 395 18.21 -16.28 -18.25
CA PRO A 395 18.50 -15.06 -19.02
C PRO A 395 18.33 -15.25 -20.53
N GLU A 396 18.72 -16.42 -21.05
CA GLU A 396 18.61 -16.73 -22.47
C GLU A 396 17.21 -17.18 -22.94
N ASP A 397 16.28 -17.44 -22.01
CA ASP A 397 14.89 -17.79 -22.26
C ASP A 397 13.95 -17.05 -21.28
N PRO A 398 13.55 -15.81 -21.59
CA PRO A 398 12.68 -14.97 -20.74
C PRO A 398 11.31 -15.58 -20.42
N PHE A 399 10.97 -16.69 -21.05
CA PHE A 399 9.69 -17.37 -20.90
C PHE A 399 9.83 -18.65 -20.05
N ALA A 400 10.93 -18.82 -19.31
CA ALA A 400 11.17 -19.97 -18.47
C ALA A 400 11.58 -19.55 -17.06
N SER A 401 10.68 -18.86 -16.34
CA SER A 401 10.88 -18.57 -14.92
C SER A 401 10.34 -19.70 -14.07
N SER A 402 11.16 -20.15 -13.12
CA SER A 402 10.81 -21.26 -12.24
C SER A 402 11.12 -20.93 -10.79
N ILE A 403 10.28 -21.43 -9.90
CA ILE A 403 10.58 -21.49 -8.48
C ILE A 403 11.24 -22.84 -8.19
N THR A 404 12.33 -22.85 -7.43
CA THR A 404 12.97 -24.07 -6.94
C THR A 404 12.96 -24.07 -5.42
N TRP A 405 12.26 -25.04 -4.83
CA TRP A 405 12.22 -25.20 -3.39
C TRP A 405 13.52 -25.77 -2.85
N TYR A 406 14.08 -25.12 -1.83
CA TYR A 406 15.21 -25.63 -1.07
C TYR A 406 14.69 -26.65 -0.05
N TYR A 407 14.40 -27.86 -0.50
CA TYR A 407 14.14 -28.98 0.41
C TYR A 407 15.44 -29.41 1.12
N THR A 408 16.03 -28.51 1.90
CA THR A 408 17.31 -28.69 2.57
C THR A 408 17.12 -29.29 3.95
N TYR A 409 17.94 -30.29 4.26
CA TYR A 409 17.99 -30.92 5.57
C TYR A 409 19.32 -30.64 6.25
N SER A 410 19.29 -30.29 7.53
CA SER A 410 20.47 -30.38 8.40
C SER A 410 20.53 -31.77 9.04
N ASP A 411 21.72 -32.36 9.08
CA ASP A 411 21.95 -33.78 9.37
C ASP A 411 21.67 -34.24 10.84
N SER A 412 20.88 -33.51 11.63
CA SER A 412 20.57 -33.92 13.02
C SER A 412 19.29 -33.31 13.61
N PRO A 413 18.11 -33.90 13.37
CA PRO A 413 16.85 -33.48 14.00
C PRO A 413 16.73 -34.12 15.39
N ALA A 414 17.22 -33.45 16.44
CA ALA A 414 17.15 -34.04 17.78
C ALA A 414 15.75 -33.91 18.41
N GLN A 415 15.06 -32.78 18.22
CA GLN A 415 13.69 -32.50 18.69
C GLN A 415 13.10 -31.34 17.87
N PHE A 416 11.77 -31.32 17.69
CA PHE A 416 11.06 -30.15 17.17
C PHE A 416 9.94 -29.79 18.14
N THR A 417 9.76 -28.50 18.39
CA THR A 417 8.57 -27.98 19.10
C THR A 417 7.48 -27.62 18.11
N LEU A 418 7.86 -27.24 16.88
CA LEU A 418 6.99 -26.81 15.79
C LEU A 418 7.63 -27.23 14.46
N HIS A 419 6.87 -27.86 13.57
CA HIS A 419 7.40 -28.41 12.31
C HIS A 419 6.39 -28.25 11.16
N PRO A 420 6.79 -27.68 10.01
CA PRO A 420 5.97 -27.64 8.81
C PRO A 420 6.07 -28.93 7.99
N ASP A 421 4.92 -29.40 7.50
CA ASP A 421 4.75 -30.52 6.59
C ASP A 421 4.06 -30.06 5.29
N PHE A 422 4.65 -30.43 4.17
CA PHE A 422 3.98 -30.38 2.88
C PHE A 422 3.33 -31.73 2.63
N ALA A 423 2.00 -31.71 2.51
CA ALA A 423 1.21 -32.85 2.09
C ALA A 423 0.78 -32.67 0.63
N LEU A 424 0.24 -33.72 0.00
CA LEU A 424 -0.41 -33.62 -1.32
C LEU A 424 -1.57 -32.60 -1.35
N GLY A 425 -2.12 -32.24 -0.18
CA GLY A 425 -3.11 -31.16 -0.05
C GLY A 425 -2.53 -29.76 0.09
N SER A 426 -1.22 -29.63 0.33
CA SER A 426 -0.53 -28.35 0.47
C SER A 426 -0.36 -27.69 -0.89
N SER A 427 -0.40 -26.36 -0.90
CA SER A 427 -0.26 -25.57 -2.12
C SER A 427 0.31 -24.22 -1.81
N PHE A 428 1.03 -23.65 -2.77
CA PHE A 428 1.49 -22.29 -2.75
C PHE A 428 0.96 -21.54 -3.98
N THR A 429 0.80 -20.24 -3.83
CA THR A 429 0.44 -19.27 -4.85
C THR A 429 1.63 -18.38 -5.08
N ILE A 430 1.95 -18.15 -6.34
CA ILE A 430 2.91 -17.14 -6.77
C ILE A 430 2.09 -16.02 -7.40
N ASP A 431 2.19 -14.84 -6.80
CA ASP A 431 1.66 -13.60 -7.34
C ASP A 431 2.84 -12.83 -7.95
N TYR A 432 2.74 -12.48 -9.24
CA TYR A 432 3.81 -11.83 -9.98
C TYR A 432 3.25 -10.97 -11.09
N SER A 433 4.06 -10.03 -11.56
CA SER A 433 3.73 -9.20 -12.72
C SER A 433 4.58 -9.62 -13.92
N ALA A 434 3.96 -9.68 -15.09
CA ALA A 434 4.68 -10.02 -16.32
C ALA A 434 4.17 -9.26 -17.52
N LEU A 435 5.08 -8.92 -18.43
CA LEU A 435 4.77 -8.31 -19.70
C LEU A 435 4.27 -9.35 -20.71
N ARG A 436 3.21 -8.97 -21.44
CA ARG A 436 2.82 -9.69 -22.65
C ARG A 436 3.83 -9.39 -23.77
N TRP A 437 4.83 -10.26 -23.90
CA TRP A 437 5.94 -10.08 -24.84
C TRP A 437 5.84 -11.03 -26.04
N ASP A 438 5.42 -10.50 -27.20
CA ASP A 438 5.41 -11.25 -28.47
C ASP A 438 6.67 -10.93 -29.30
N ILE A 439 7.65 -11.85 -29.28
CA ILE A 439 8.88 -11.75 -30.08
C ILE A 439 8.60 -11.89 -31.58
N GLU A 440 7.60 -12.68 -31.99
CA GLU A 440 7.30 -12.91 -33.41
C GLU A 440 6.64 -11.69 -34.07
N ALA A 441 5.92 -10.88 -33.28
CA ALA A 441 5.38 -9.58 -33.69
C ALA A 441 6.41 -8.43 -33.66
N GLY A 442 7.66 -8.71 -33.28
CA GLY A 442 8.76 -7.76 -33.33
C GLY A 442 8.99 -6.96 -32.05
N GLY A 443 8.64 -7.50 -30.88
CA GLY A 443 8.98 -6.95 -29.55
C GLY A 443 8.64 -5.47 -29.45
N HIS A 444 7.40 -5.15 -29.08
CA HIS A 444 6.82 -3.80 -29.11
C HIS A 444 7.83 -2.72 -28.71
N SER A 445 8.28 -1.92 -29.68
CA SER A 445 9.11 -0.71 -29.49
C SER A 445 8.46 0.33 -28.57
N ASP A 446 7.22 0.08 -28.18
CA ASP A 446 6.41 0.89 -27.29
C ASP A 446 6.83 0.74 -25.80
N TYR A 447 7.53 -0.36 -25.43
CA TYR A 447 7.99 -0.61 -24.05
C TYR A 447 9.44 -0.19 -23.80
N ILE A 448 10.31 -0.23 -24.81
CA ILE A 448 11.71 0.18 -24.66
C ILE A 448 11.80 1.69 -24.89
N LYS A 449 11.89 2.45 -23.80
CA LYS A 449 12.05 3.90 -23.83
C LYS A 449 13.33 4.30 -23.13
N ASP A 450 14.09 5.17 -23.77
CA ASP A 450 15.17 5.88 -23.11
C ASP A 450 14.57 7.00 -22.26
N ALA A 451 14.97 7.06 -20.99
CA ALA A 451 14.69 8.17 -20.11
C ALA A 451 15.93 8.52 -19.30
N THR A 452 15.97 9.75 -18.81
CA THR A 452 16.99 10.23 -17.89
C THR A 452 16.26 10.90 -16.72
N ASN A 453 16.48 10.38 -15.53
CA ASN A 453 15.93 10.91 -14.29
C ASN A 453 17.04 11.65 -13.56
N THR A 454 16.94 12.97 -13.49
CA THR A 454 17.86 13.78 -12.68
C THR A 454 17.36 13.84 -11.24
N ILE A 455 18.10 13.19 -10.36
CA ILE A 455 17.85 13.09 -8.92
C ILE A 455 18.81 14.01 -8.18
N ASN A 456 18.29 14.77 -7.23
CA ASN A 456 19.12 15.41 -6.21
C ASN A 456 19.18 14.47 -5.01
N PHE A 457 20.36 13.92 -4.73
CA PHE A 457 20.53 12.94 -3.65
C PHE A 457 20.52 13.63 -2.29
N GLN A 458 19.60 13.21 -1.43
CA GLN A 458 19.37 13.75 -0.09
C GLN A 458 19.30 15.28 -0.13
N PRO A 459 18.30 15.85 -0.85
CA PRO A 459 18.26 17.29 -1.08
C PRO A 459 18.02 18.03 0.23
N ARG A 460 18.44 19.29 0.27
CA ARG A 460 18.16 20.16 1.41
C ARG A 460 16.68 20.56 1.41
N VAL A 461 15.97 20.22 2.48
CA VAL A 461 14.53 20.42 2.67
C VAL A 461 14.31 21.57 3.66
N ARG A 462 13.26 22.35 3.42
CA ARG A 462 12.79 23.41 4.33
C ARG A 462 11.45 23.04 4.92
N THR A 463 11.32 23.17 6.23
CA THR A 463 10.06 22.97 6.95
C THR A 463 9.90 24.01 8.05
N ASN A 464 8.70 24.10 8.63
CA ASN A 464 8.39 25.08 9.67
C ASN A 464 7.93 24.37 10.96
N ILE A 465 8.53 24.76 12.08
CA ILE A 465 8.07 24.37 13.42
C ILE A 465 7.17 25.48 13.94
N SER A 466 5.94 25.11 14.31
CA SER A 466 4.95 26.06 14.81
C SER A 466 4.99 26.12 16.34
N VAL A 467 5.08 27.33 16.89
CA VAL A 467 5.05 27.60 18.34
C VAL A 467 3.93 28.59 18.63
N TYR A 468 3.06 28.27 19.59
CA TYR A 468 1.95 29.14 19.96
C TYR A 468 2.43 30.24 20.93
N TYR A 469 2.01 31.48 20.70
CA TYR A 469 2.33 32.63 21.54
C TYR A 469 1.06 33.22 22.15
N ASP A 470 1.01 33.27 23.48
CA ASP A 470 -0.08 33.84 24.29
C ASP A 470 0.38 34.98 25.21
N GLY A 471 1.60 35.48 25.00
CA GLY A 471 2.22 36.53 25.81
C GLY A 471 3.22 36.02 26.85
N GLN A 472 3.64 34.76 26.75
CA GLN A 472 4.74 34.21 27.53
C GLN A 472 6.10 34.79 27.12
N SER A 473 7.07 34.83 28.04
CA SER A 473 8.42 35.36 27.75
C SER A 473 9.26 34.43 26.86
N SER A 474 8.95 33.13 26.91
CA SER A 474 9.68 32.10 26.19
C SER A 474 8.85 30.82 26.11
N GLU A 475 9.05 30.01 25.09
CA GLU A 475 8.37 28.72 24.92
C GLU A 475 9.35 27.64 24.48
N LEU A 476 9.09 26.41 24.92
CA LEU A 476 9.90 25.26 24.55
C LEU A 476 9.32 24.59 23.30
N PHE A 477 10.20 24.25 22.36
CA PHE A 477 9.84 23.48 21.18
C PHE A 477 10.86 22.39 20.91
N SER A 478 10.42 21.34 20.22
CA SER A 478 11.24 20.20 19.86
C SER A 478 11.43 20.15 18.35
N ILE A 479 12.63 19.82 17.91
CA ILE A 479 12.90 19.44 16.50
C ILE A 479 12.91 17.92 16.30
N LEU A 480 12.72 17.15 17.37
CA LEU A 480 12.57 15.70 17.32
C LEU A 480 11.44 15.32 16.37
N ASP A 481 11.62 14.26 15.59
CA ASP A 481 10.71 13.78 14.55
C ASP A 481 10.52 14.73 13.34
N THR A 482 11.15 15.91 13.35
CA THR A 482 11.15 16.86 12.22
C THR A 482 12.49 16.93 11.53
N VAL A 483 13.58 17.00 12.29
CA VAL A 483 14.96 17.04 11.81
C VAL A 483 15.61 15.67 12.08
N PRO A 484 16.44 15.13 11.17
CA PRO A 484 17.16 13.89 11.43
C PRO A 484 18.14 14.01 12.61
N ASP A 485 18.24 12.97 13.44
CA ASP A 485 19.03 12.97 14.68
C ASP A 485 20.50 13.36 14.50
N ASN A 486 21.10 13.02 13.36
CA ASN A 486 22.48 13.34 13.04
C ASN A 486 22.71 14.81 12.64
N GLN A 487 21.64 15.61 12.52
CA GLN A 487 21.66 17.00 12.02
C GLN A 487 21.18 18.04 13.04
N PHE A 488 20.87 17.64 14.28
CA PHE A 488 20.42 18.56 15.33
C PHE A 488 21.39 19.72 15.63
N SER A 489 22.69 19.52 15.42
CA SER A 489 23.72 20.53 15.72
C SER A 489 24.19 21.32 14.49
N GLU A 490 23.43 21.31 13.38
CA GLU A 490 23.83 22.05 12.19
C GLU A 490 23.86 23.58 12.43
N PRO A 491 24.91 24.30 11.98
CA PRO A 491 25.03 25.73 12.21
C PRO A 491 23.93 26.57 11.54
N ASN A 492 23.39 26.06 10.43
CA ASN A 492 22.39 26.73 9.60
C ASN A 492 21.03 26.02 9.72
N LEU A 493 20.77 25.38 10.86
CA LEU A 493 19.52 24.68 11.07
C LEU A 493 18.33 25.64 11.06
N PHE A 494 18.49 26.86 11.58
CA PHE A 494 17.47 27.90 11.60
C PHE A 494 17.87 29.08 10.72
N ASN A 495 16.99 29.51 9.82
CA ASN A 495 17.24 30.64 8.91
C ASN A 495 16.36 31.84 9.22
N TYR A 496 15.05 31.61 9.35
CA TYR A 496 14.04 32.66 9.51
C TYR A 496 13.00 32.29 10.57
N ILE A 497 12.41 33.33 11.18
CA ILE A 497 11.25 33.22 12.06
C ILE A 497 10.16 34.11 11.46
N TYR A 498 8.98 33.53 11.23
CA TYR A 498 7.80 34.21 10.72
C TYR A 498 6.79 34.39 11.84
N LEU A 499 6.39 35.64 12.09
CA LEU A 499 5.43 35.95 13.15
C LEU A 499 4.58 37.17 12.79
N TYR A 500 3.40 37.29 13.39
CA TYR A 500 2.58 38.48 13.22
C TYR A 500 3.00 39.57 14.19
N THR A 501 3.32 40.76 13.66
CA THR A 501 3.55 41.98 14.47
C THR A 501 2.44 43.00 14.21
N TRP A 502 2.24 43.91 15.15
CA TRP A 502 1.28 45.01 15.07
C TRP A 502 1.71 46.20 15.93
N ASP A 503 0.97 47.32 15.86
CA ASP A 503 1.29 48.54 16.61
C ASP A 503 0.78 48.58 18.07
N GLY A 504 0.18 47.48 18.55
CA GLY A 504 -0.37 47.33 19.90
C GLY A 504 -1.73 48.01 20.13
N SER A 505 -2.31 48.65 19.10
CA SER A 505 -3.52 49.47 19.25
C SER A 505 -4.58 49.31 18.16
N ASP A 506 -4.18 48.94 16.95
CA ASP A 506 -5.05 48.77 15.79
C ASP A 506 -4.76 47.44 15.08
N GLU A 507 -5.71 46.51 15.09
CA GLU A 507 -5.57 45.20 14.45
C GLU A 507 -5.37 45.29 12.93
N ASP A 508 -5.80 46.39 12.29
CA ASP A 508 -5.57 46.62 10.85
C ASP A 508 -4.08 46.83 10.53
N THR A 509 -3.23 47.00 11.54
CA THR A 509 -1.75 47.10 11.39
C THR A 509 -1.04 45.75 11.48
N LYS A 510 -1.78 44.65 11.68
CA LYS A 510 -1.23 43.30 11.74
C LYS A 510 -0.54 42.92 10.43
N VAL A 511 0.74 42.57 10.51
CA VAL A 511 1.55 42.16 9.35
C VAL A 511 2.39 40.93 9.66
N LEU A 512 2.52 40.03 8.69
CA LEU A 512 3.47 38.92 8.78
C LEU A 512 4.88 39.48 8.61
N THR A 513 5.71 39.31 9.64
CA THR A 513 7.09 39.78 9.68
C THR A 513 8.04 38.60 9.56
N GLU A 514 8.96 38.68 8.61
CA GLU A 514 10.09 37.75 8.47
C GLU A 514 11.29 38.31 9.26
N LEU A 515 11.77 37.55 10.23
CA LEU A 515 12.95 37.87 11.03
C LEU A 515 14.07 36.89 10.71
N ALA A 516 15.23 37.41 10.35
CA ALA A 516 16.43 36.59 10.19
C ALA A 516 16.86 36.00 11.55
N TYR A 517 17.25 34.73 11.55
CA TYR A 517 17.69 34.03 12.76
C TYR A 517 18.85 34.76 13.46
N GLN A 518 18.75 34.83 14.78
CA GLN A 518 19.82 35.28 15.67
C GLN A 518 19.95 34.30 16.83
N ALA A 519 21.19 34.06 17.27
CA ALA A 519 21.48 33.12 18.36
C ALA A 519 20.83 33.51 19.71
N SER A 520 20.38 34.76 19.87
CA SER A 520 19.61 35.21 21.05
C SER A 520 18.14 34.78 21.01
N TYR A 521 17.57 34.53 19.83
CA TYR A 521 16.16 34.18 19.68
C TYR A 521 15.87 32.74 20.04
N ILE A 522 16.80 31.83 19.77
CA ILE A 522 16.63 30.40 20.02
C ILE A 522 17.86 29.89 20.77
N THR A 523 17.63 29.32 21.95
CA THR A 523 18.69 28.70 22.77
C THR A 523 18.45 27.20 22.89
N GLN A 524 19.45 26.40 22.57
CA GLN A 524 19.40 24.95 22.75
C GLN A 524 19.44 24.58 24.24
N ASP A 525 18.64 23.59 24.65
CA ASP A 525 18.69 23.06 26.01
C ASP A 525 20.05 22.38 26.28
N SER A 526 20.62 22.62 27.47
CA SER A 526 21.95 22.11 27.81
C SER A 526 22.02 20.59 28.05
N GLN A 527 20.88 19.92 28.19
CA GLN A 527 20.77 18.49 28.52
C GLN A 527 20.35 17.64 27.31
N THR A 528 19.88 18.25 26.23
CA THR A 528 19.37 17.54 25.04
C THR A 528 19.76 18.27 23.76
N ASP A 529 20.03 17.51 22.70
CA ASP A 529 20.44 18.10 21.43
C ASP A 529 19.24 18.54 20.56
N PHE A 530 18.00 18.16 20.90
CA PHE A 530 16.80 18.39 20.08
C PHE A 530 15.74 19.32 20.70
N LEU A 531 15.91 19.75 21.96
CA LEU A 531 15.02 20.73 22.58
C LEU A 531 15.61 22.12 22.53
N TYR A 532 14.75 23.09 22.22
CA TYR A 532 15.11 24.48 22.08
C TYR A 532 14.07 25.35 22.77
N THR A 533 14.53 26.52 23.24
CA THR A 533 13.66 27.55 23.78
C THR A 533 13.71 28.75 22.86
N ILE A 534 12.54 29.17 22.36
CA ILE A 534 12.39 30.46 21.69
C ILE A 534 12.17 31.55 22.75
N ASN A 535 12.89 32.67 22.62
CA ASN A 535 12.84 33.80 23.56
C ASN A 535 12.09 34.96 22.93
N PHE A 536 10.85 35.18 23.38
CA PHE A 536 9.98 36.23 22.86
C PHE A 536 10.37 37.61 23.39
N ASP A 537 10.86 37.72 24.62
CA ASP A 537 11.35 39.00 25.16
C ASP A 537 12.49 39.57 24.30
N GLU A 538 13.44 38.73 23.88
CA GLU A 538 14.54 39.13 22.99
C GLU A 538 14.05 39.48 21.58
N ILE A 539 12.98 38.83 21.09
CA ILE A 539 12.36 39.16 19.81
C ILE A 539 11.66 40.52 19.92
N ASP A 540 10.84 40.74 20.95
CA ASP A 540 10.13 41.99 21.24
C ASP A 540 11.10 43.18 21.33
N ASP A 541 12.23 43.02 22.03
CA ASP A 541 13.27 44.05 22.14
C ASP A 541 13.90 44.42 20.78
N ASN A 542 13.90 43.50 19.81
CA ASN A 542 14.53 43.67 18.50
C ASN A 542 13.56 44.10 17.38
N ILE A 543 12.25 43.85 17.50
CA ILE A 543 11.24 44.32 16.54
C ILE A 543 10.84 45.80 16.73
N GLY A 544 11.42 46.46 17.75
CA GLY A 544 11.42 47.91 17.89
C GLY A 544 10.16 48.45 18.55
N SER A 545 9.33 49.20 17.80
CA SER A 545 8.08 49.78 18.31
C SER A 545 6.84 48.94 18.00
N SER A 546 7.02 47.80 17.34
CA SER A 546 5.94 46.86 17.06
C SER A 546 5.91 45.82 18.17
N GLU A 547 4.75 45.22 18.41
CA GLU A 547 4.56 44.14 19.38
C GLU A 547 4.27 42.84 18.64
N ILE A 548 4.61 41.69 19.22
CA ILE A 548 4.12 40.39 18.72
C ILE A 548 2.60 40.31 18.96
N TYR A 549 1.85 39.84 17.96
CA TYR A 549 0.40 39.67 18.09
C TYR A 549 0.08 38.48 19.01
N LEU A 550 -0.66 38.73 20.08
CA LEU A 550 -1.10 37.71 21.04
C LEU A 550 -2.00 36.66 20.39
N ASP A 551 -2.03 35.47 20.99
CA ASP A 551 -2.85 34.33 20.55
C ASP A 551 -2.59 33.97 19.08
N SER A 552 -1.31 33.86 18.69
CA SER A 552 -0.91 33.52 17.33
C SER A 552 0.21 32.49 17.25
N TYR A 553 0.34 31.86 16.08
CA TYR A 553 1.42 30.94 15.79
C TYR A 553 2.62 31.66 15.20
N ILE A 554 3.79 31.25 15.67
CA ILE A 554 5.10 31.66 15.21
C ILE A 554 5.71 30.46 14.48
N TYR A 555 6.24 30.69 13.28
CA TYR A 555 6.81 29.64 12.44
C TYR A 555 8.32 29.80 12.37
N ILE A 556 9.04 28.80 12.85
CA ILE A 556 10.49 28.75 12.83
C ILE A 556 10.91 27.92 11.62
N GLU A 557 11.54 28.53 10.62
CA GLU A 557 12.04 27.84 9.43
C GLU A 557 13.26 27.01 9.79
N THR A 558 13.16 25.71 9.59
CA THR A 558 14.26 24.75 9.71
C THR A 558 14.68 24.21 8.35
N GLU A 559 16.00 24.09 8.16
CA GLU A 559 16.59 23.61 6.91
C GLU A 559 17.63 22.51 7.19
N TYR A 560 17.42 21.31 6.63
CA TYR A 560 18.23 20.12 6.84
C TYR A 560 18.27 19.24 5.58
N ASP A 561 19.22 18.31 5.50
CA ASP A 561 19.35 17.37 4.39
C ASP A 561 18.42 16.16 4.59
N SER A 562 17.62 15.83 3.57
CA SER A 562 16.68 14.70 3.61
C SER A 562 17.41 13.37 3.84
N THR A 563 16.82 12.46 4.62
CA THR A 563 17.33 11.09 4.78
C THR A 563 16.87 10.15 3.67
N GLN A 564 16.12 10.66 2.68
CA GLN A 564 15.56 9.86 1.60
C GLN A 564 16.66 9.17 0.76
N LEU A 565 16.62 7.85 0.72
CA LEU A 565 17.50 7.01 -0.12
C LEU A 565 16.76 6.38 -1.32
N LYS A 566 15.47 6.69 -1.44
CA LYS A 566 14.53 6.09 -2.39
C LYS A 566 13.99 7.14 -3.33
N TYR A 567 14.06 6.92 -4.64
CA TYR A 567 13.64 7.89 -5.65
C TYR A 567 12.79 7.27 -6.73
N SER A 568 11.72 7.95 -7.12
CA SER A 568 10.84 7.53 -8.22
C SER A 568 11.52 7.74 -9.57
N LEU A 569 11.31 6.79 -10.46
CA LEU A 569 11.75 6.84 -11.85
C LEU A 569 10.55 7.10 -12.76
N SER A 570 10.80 7.82 -13.86
CA SER A 570 9.78 8.17 -14.85
C SER A 570 9.30 7.01 -15.70
N ASN A 571 10.04 5.90 -15.74
CA ASN A 571 9.69 4.67 -16.42
C ASN A 571 10.15 3.45 -15.61
N THR A 572 9.44 2.34 -15.77
CA THR A 572 9.81 1.04 -15.19
C THR A 572 11.15 0.58 -15.74
N PRO A 573 12.17 0.42 -14.88
CA PRO A 573 13.43 -0.16 -15.30
C PRO A 573 13.22 -1.61 -15.69
N PHE A 574 13.98 -2.08 -16.66
CA PHE A 574 13.81 -3.41 -17.26
C PHE A 574 15.14 -4.15 -17.14
N ASN A 575 15.14 -5.39 -16.66
CA ASN A 575 16.36 -6.20 -16.72
C ASN A 575 16.54 -6.70 -18.16
N TYR A 576 17.66 -6.43 -18.81
CA TYR A 576 17.82 -6.66 -20.26
C TYR A 576 18.47 -8.01 -20.63
N ASP A 577 18.81 -8.82 -19.62
CA ASP A 577 19.29 -10.21 -19.77
C ASP A 577 18.55 -11.00 -20.84
N TYR A 578 17.23 -10.82 -20.84
CA TYR A 578 16.23 -11.50 -21.63
C TYR A 578 16.23 -11.25 -23.14
N ILE A 579 16.95 -10.23 -23.65
CA ILE A 579 16.93 -9.88 -25.09
C ILE A 579 18.09 -10.56 -25.86
N GLY A 580 18.93 -11.32 -25.16
CA GLY A 580 19.98 -12.15 -25.74
C GLY A 580 21.19 -11.36 -26.26
N THR A 581 22.24 -12.10 -26.65
CA THR A 581 23.61 -11.60 -26.92
C THR A 581 23.80 -10.77 -28.21
N ASN A 582 22.75 -10.17 -28.76
CA ASN A 582 22.88 -9.34 -29.95
C ASN A 582 23.50 -7.97 -29.57
N PRO A 583 24.65 -7.57 -30.16
CA PRO A 583 25.41 -6.38 -29.76
C PRO A 583 24.68 -5.04 -29.93
N ALA A 584 23.50 -5.02 -30.57
CA ALA A 584 22.63 -3.86 -30.61
C ALA A 584 21.88 -3.59 -29.28
N TYR A 585 21.89 -4.52 -28.31
CA TYR A 585 21.18 -4.37 -27.04
C TYR A 585 22.08 -3.99 -25.85
N ASN A 586 23.40 -4.03 -25.99
CA ASN A 586 24.37 -3.46 -25.01
C ASN A 586 24.27 -1.93 -24.84
N GLN A 587 23.32 -1.27 -25.51
CA GLN A 587 23.04 0.15 -25.38
C GLN A 587 21.90 0.44 -24.38
N TYR A 588 21.24 -0.59 -23.86
CA TYR A 588 20.10 -0.48 -22.95
C TYR A 588 20.49 -0.93 -21.54
N HIS A 589 21.33 -0.16 -20.86
CA HIS A 589 21.69 -0.38 -19.45
C HIS A 589 21.05 0.70 -18.59
N ILE A 590 20.62 0.37 -17.36
CA ILE A 590 20.41 1.41 -16.36
C ILE A 590 21.79 1.93 -16.00
N THR A 591 21.98 3.23 -16.17
CA THR A 591 23.25 3.89 -15.91
C THR A 591 23.12 4.86 -14.77
N ILE A 592 24.16 5.04 -13.97
CA ILE A 592 24.23 6.16 -13.03
C ILE A 592 25.42 7.06 -13.39
N ASP A 593 25.16 8.35 -13.54
CA ASP A 593 26.17 9.40 -13.64
C ASP A 593 26.03 10.33 -12.42
N ILE A 594 27.06 10.34 -11.57
CA ILE A 594 27.10 11.15 -10.36
C ILE A 594 27.88 12.44 -10.64
N ASN A 595 27.22 13.58 -10.45
CA ASN A 595 27.72 14.93 -10.64
C ASN A 595 28.19 15.23 -12.08
N ASN A 596 27.54 14.64 -13.08
CA ASN A 596 27.90 14.76 -14.50
C ASN A 596 29.38 14.38 -14.75
N GLY A 597 29.85 13.39 -13.99
CA GLY A 597 31.20 12.85 -14.08
C GLY A 597 31.33 11.98 -15.31
N GLN A 598 32.45 12.06 -16.02
CA GLN A 598 32.63 11.33 -17.30
C GLN A 598 32.60 9.79 -17.21
N SER A 599 32.40 9.22 -16.01
CA SER A 599 32.32 7.78 -15.78
C SER A 599 30.89 7.39 -15.45
N VAL A 600 30.21 6.82 -16.44
CA VAL A 600 28.88 6.23 -16.33
C VAL A 600 29.03 4.80 -15.81
N LEU A 601 28.33 4.45 -14.73
CA LEU A 601 28.32 3.08 -14.16
C LEU A 601 27.08 2.33 -14.61
N ALA A 602 27.22 1.09 -15.07
CA ALA A 602 26.12 0.31 -15.64
C ALA A 602 25.65 -0.85 -14.73
N SER A 603 24.34 -1.05 -14.64
CA SER A 603 23.67 -2.04 -13.77
C SER A 603 24.02 -3.51 -13.98
N TYR A 604 24.28 -3.89 -15.23
CA TYR A 604 24.15 -5.29 -15.64
C TYR A 604 25.29 -6.22 -15.17
N ASP A 605 26.53 -5.72 -15.10
CA ASP A 605 27.71 -6.55 -14.79
C ASP A 605 28.78 -5.79 -13.99
N GLU A 606 28.50 -4.56 -13.56
CA GLU A 606 29.50 -3.75 -12.90
C GLU A 606 29.38 -3.84 -11.38
N ILE A 607 30.39 -4.46 -10.75
CA ILE A 607 30.62 -4.41 -9.30
C ILE A 607 30.46 -2.99 -8.75
N ASN A 608 30.82 -1.97 -9.53
CA ASN A 608 30.72 -0.58 -9.13
C ASN A 608 29.27 -0.11 -9.01
N PHE A 609 28.32 -0.59 -9.82
CA PHE A 609 26.92 -0.21 -9.73
C PHE A 609 26.30 -0.68 -8.40
N ALA A 610 26.57 -1.93 -8.01
CA ALA A 610 26.12 -2.50 -6.74
C ALA A 610 26.80 -1.87 -5.50
N LEU A 611 27.83 -1.02 -5.66
CA LEU A 611 28.37 -0.22 -4.54
C LEU A 611 27.44 0.95 -4.18
N TYR A 612 26.65 1.44 -5.14
CA TYR A 612 25.81 2.62 -4.98
C TYR A 612 24.32 2.28 -4.89
N VAL A 613 23.86 1.31 -5.66
CA VAL A 613 22.44 0.92 -5.72
C VAL A 613 22.22 -0.34 -4.88
N GLU A 614 21.20 -0.31 -4.03
CA GLU A 614 20.75 -1.44 -3.21
C GLU A 614 19.82 -2.35 -4.01
N LYS A 615 18.73 -1.78 -4.53
CA LYS A 615 17.76 -2.47 -5.39
C LYS A 615 16.99 -1.48 -6.27
N ILE A 616 16.29 -2.03 -7.25
CA ILE A 616 15.34 -1.31 -8.11
C ILE A 616 14.07 -2.15 -8.15
N GLU A 617 12.95 -1.54 -7.75
CA GLU A 617 11.67 -2.23 -7.52
C GLU A 617 10.55 -1.20 -7.61
N ASP A 618 9.39 -1.57 -8.14
CA ASP A 618 8.18 -0.74 -8.20
C ASP A 618 8.41 0.70 -8.74
N ASN A 619 9.13 0.83 -9.85
CA ASN A 619 9.49 2.11 -10.47
C ASN A 619 10.34 3.02 -9.57
N GLN A 620 11.05 2.45 -8.61
CA GLN A 620 11.87 3.19 -7.66
C GLN A 620 13.29 2.63 -7.62
N ILE A 621 14.25 3.54 -7.46
CA ILE A 621 15.66 3.20 -7.23
C ILE A 621 16.02 3.47 -5.76
N TYR A 622 16.66 2.49 -5.15
CA TYR A 622 17.11 2.53 -3.76
C TYR A 622 18.63 2.61 -3.75
N PHE A 623 19.17 3.66 -3.15
CA PHE A 623 20.62 3.86 -3.00
C PHE A 623 21.11 3.42 -1.63
N LYS A 624 22.34 2.92 -1.57
CA LYS A 624 22.99 2.56 -0.32
C LYS A 624 23.37 3.80 0.48
N ASP A 625 23.05 3.77 1.77
CA ASP A 625 23.44 4.83 2.69
C ASP A 625 24.97 5.03 2.70
N GLY A 626 25.41 6.28 2.71
CA GLY A 626 26.83 6.67 2.72
C GLY A 626 27.62 6.37 1.43
N ALA A 627 27.00 5.79 0.39
CA ALA A 627 27.69 5.50 -0.86
C ALA A 627 27.86 6.74 -1.75
N ILE A 628 26.91 7.68 -1.70
CA ILE A 628 26.87 8.91 -2.49
C ILE A 628 26.94 10.11 -1.53
N ASN A 629 27.66 11.16 -1.91
CA ASN A 629 27.72 12.38 -1.10
C ASN A 629 26.38 13.13 -1.16
N VAL A 630 25.91 13.61 -0.01
CA VAL A 630 24.72 14.47 0.11
C VAL A 630 24.81 15.67 -0.83
N GLY A 631 23.69 16.00 -1.49
CA GLY A 631 23.57 17.08 -2.45
C GLY A 631 24.16 16.79 -3.83
N SER A 632 24.62 15.56 -4.10
CA SER A 632 25.05 15.16 -5.45
C SER A 632 23.87 15.13 -6.41
N THR A 633 24.10 15.56 -7.64
CA THR A 633 23.16 15.33 -8.75
C THR A 633 23.45 13.96 -9.35
N ILE A 634 22.44 13.13 -9.52
CA ILE A 634 22.55 11.81 -10.13
C ILE A 634 21.64 11.78 -11.35
N ASP A 635 22.19 11.49 -12.51
CA ASP A 635 21.39 11.15 -13.69
C ASP A 635 21.29 9.62 -13.76
N VAL A 636 20.05 9.11 -13.75
CA VAL A 636 19.71 7.68 -13.87
C VAL A 636 19.05 7.39 -15.20
#